data_AF-A0A519Y2C6-F1
#
_entry.id   AF-A0A519Y2C6-F1
#
_cell.length_a   1.000
_cell.length_b   1.000
_cell.length_c   1.000
_cell.angle_alpha   90.00
_cell.angle_beta   90.00
_cell.angle_gamma   90.00
#
_symmetry.space_group_name_H-M   'P 1'
#
loop_
_entity.id
_entity.type
_entity.pdbx_description
1 polymer ?
#
loop_
_entity_poly.entity_id
_entity_poly.type
_entity_poly.pdbx_seq_one_letter_code
_entity_poly.pdbx_strand_id
1 'polypeptide(L)'
;MDLTSESTLSTELQELYLQNKEWMSQVCFLEDESRFYQKLFGAKLFYIGKKHTAREIYAITENLTILGKRTTAIKDLVIKHQHMLEGILKTEDLSVGMNLIEEHSKLTADINEQLLANRIVKSDLFRMVEGVD
;
A
#
# COMPACT_ATOMS: atom_id res chain seq x y z
N MET A 1 -7.19 -39.37 -13.90
CA MET A 1 -6.37 -38.66 -12.90
C MET A 1 -6.21 -37.26 -13.44
N ASP A 2 -6.99 -36.29 -12.95
CA ASP A 2 -6.76 -34.84 -13.22
C ASP A 2 -7.68 -33.92 -12.39
N LEU A 3 -8.79 -34.46 -11.85
CA LEU A 3 -9.73 -33.70 -11.00
C LEU A 3 -9.09 -33.10 -9.73
N THR A 4 -7.99 -33.66 -9.24
CA THR A 4 -7.31 -33.15 -8.04
C THR A 4 -6.58 -31.85 -8.32
N SER A 5 -5.92 -31.74 -9.48
CA SER A 5 -5.06 -30.63 -9.89
C SER A 5 -5.87 -29.35 -10.14
N GLU A 6 -7.03 -29.48 -10.82
CA GLU A 6 -7.97 -28.37 -11.03
C GLU A 6 -8.57 -27.86 -9.71
N SER A 7 -8.88 -28.75 -8.77
CA SER A 7 -9.47 -28.35 -7.48
C SER A 7 -8.47 -27.58 -6.61
N THR A 8 -7.20 -27.97 -6.61
CA THR A 8 -6.12 -27.27 -5.89
C THR A 8 -5.80 -25.93 -6.53
N LEU A 9 -5.71 -25.86 -7.86
CA LEU A 9 -5.43 -24.63 -8.59
C LEU A 9 -6.54 -23.59 -8.40
N SER A 10 -7.81 -24.04 -8.41
CA SER A 10 -8.98 -23.20 -8.13
C SER A 10 -8.93 -22.62 -6.71
N THR A 11 -8.50 -23.43 -5.73
CA THR A 11 -8.38 -22.99 -4.32
C THR A 11 -7.26 -21.96 -4.16
N GLU A 12 -6.08 -22.20 -4.75
CA GLU A 12 -4.95 -21.28 -4.72
C GLU A 12 -5.30 -19.92 -5.37
N LEU A 13 -5.99 -19.93 -6.51
CA LEU A 13 -6.48 -18.70 -7.17
C LEU A 13 -7.48 -17.93 -6.30
N GLN A 14 -8.36 -18.62 -5.57
CA GLN A 14 -9.29 -17.99 -4.64
C GLN A 14 -8.56 -17.35 -3.44
N GLU A 15 -7.52 -17.99 -2.93
CA GLU A 15 -6.67 -17.41 -1.87
C GLU A 15 -5.95 -16.15 -2.34
N LEU A 16 -5.35 -16.16 -3.54
CA LEU A 16 -4.72 -15.00 -4.14
C LEU A 16 -5.72 -13.83 -4.34
N TYR A 17 -6.95 -14.15 -4.73
CA TYR A 17 -8.01 -13.14 -4.87
C TYR A 17 -8.43 -12.55 -3.53
N LEU A 18 -8.52 -13.37 -2.47
CA LEU A 18 -8.83 -12.90 -1.12
C LEU A 18 -7.71 -11.99 -0.57
N GLN A 19 -6.46 -12.38 -0.77
CA GLN A 19 -5.30 -11.56 -0.41
C GLN A 19 -5.28 -10.23 -1.15
N ASN A 20 -5.61 -10.22 -2.44
CA ASN A 20 -5.71 -8.97 -3.20
C ASN A 20 -6.80 -8.03 -2.63
N LYS A 21 -7.95 -8.57 -2.20
CA LYS A 21 -8.97 -7.77 -1.50
C LYS A 21 -8.46 -7.19 -0.19
N GLU A 22 -7.69 -7.97 0.57
CA GLU A 22 -7.07 -7.48 1.80
C GLU A 22 -6.10 -6.33 1.51
N TRP A 23 -5.24 -6.48 0.50
CA TRP A 23 -4.34 -5.43 0.04
C TRP A 23 -5.07 -4.16 -0.36
N MET A 24 -6.18 -4.28 -1.08
CA MET A 24 -7.01 -3.12 -1.43
C MET A 24 -7.51 -2.40 -0.17
N SER A 25 -7.96 -3.15 0.84
CA SER A 25 -8.37 -2.57 2.12
C SER A 25 -7.21 -1.86 2.82
N GLN A 26 -6.01 -2.46 2.83
CA GLN A 26 -4.81 -1.87 3.45
C GLN A 26 -4.38 -0.58 2.71
N VAL A 27 -4.41 -0.59 1.38
CA VAL A 27 -4.06 0.58 0.55
C VAL A 27 -5.06 1.71 0.73
N CYS A 28 -6.36 1.42 0.77
CA CYS A 28 -7.39 2.42 1.07
C CYS A 28 -7.19 3.03 2.46
N PHE A 29 -6.85 2.20 3.46
CA PHE A 29 -6.50 2.70 4.79
C PHE A 29 -5.28 3.64 4.75
N LEU A 30 -4.22 3.27 4.03
CA LEU A 30 -3.02 4.09 3.87
C LEU A 30 -3.31 5.44 3.17
N GLU A 31 -4.23 5.46 2.21
CA GLU A 31 -4.68 6.66 1.52
C GLU A 31 -5.41 7.61 2.48
N ASP A 32 -6.33 7.06 3.29
CA ASP A 32 -7.03 7.82 4.32
C ASP A 32 -6.08 8.36 5.39
N GLU A 33 -5.10 7.56 5.80
CA GLU A 33 -4.11 7.95 6.80
C GLU A 33 -3.19 9.06 6.26
N SER A 34 -2.75 8.95 5.00
CA SER A 34 -1.97 10.01 4.35
C SER A 34 -2.73 11.33 4.29
N ARG A 35 -4.03 11.29 3.96
CA ARG A 35 -4.92 12.46 3.97
C ARG A 35 -5.09 13.03 5.38
N PHE A 36 -5.19 12.16 6.39
CA PHE A 36 -5.25 12.58 7.78
C PHE A 36 -3.97 13.30 8.20
N TYR A 37 -2.79 12.76 7.89
CA TYR A 37 -1.51 13.40 8.22
C TYR A 37 -1.35 14.76 7.59
N GLN A 38 -1.70 14.92 6.30
CA GLN A 38 -1.67 16.21 5.62
C GLN A 38 -2.56 17.25 6.32
N LYS A 39 -3.78 16.85 6.73
CA LYS A 39 -4.69 17.73 7.47
C LYS A 39 -4.16 18.07 8.86
N LEU A 40 -3.62 17.10 9.59
CA LEU A 40 -3.05 17.31 10.92
C LEU A 40 -1.85 18.26 10.86
N PHE A 41 -0.93 18.02 9.93
CA PHE A 41 0.24 18.86 9.70
C PHE A 41 -0.17 20.30 9.34
N GLY A 42 -1.09 20.45 8.39
CA GLY A 42 -1.62 21.76 7.99
C GLY A 42 -2.30 22.50 9.15
N ALA A 43 -3.09 21.81 9.96
CA ALA A 43 -3.77 22.40 11.12
C ALA A 43 -2.79 22.83 12.23
N LYS A 44 -1.64 22.18 12.34
CA LYS A 44 -0.62 22.45 13.37
C LYS A 44 0.58 23.25 12.84
N LEU A 45 0.56 23.65 11.57
CA LEU A 45 1.70 24.28 10.88
C LEU A 45 2.23 25.53 11.61
N PHE A 46 1.35 26.34 12.20
CA PHE A 46 1.76 27.52 12.97
C PHE A 46 2.55 27.18 14.25
N TYR A 47 2.19 26.09 14.93
CA TYR A 47 2.91 25.62 16.11
C TYR A 47 4.23 24.97 15.72
N ILE A 48 4.21 24.14 14.67
CA ILE A 48 5.40 23.49 14.12
C ILE A 48 6.41 24.53 13.63
N GLY A 49 5.96 25.56 12.90
CA GLY A 49 6.80 26.65 12.40
C GLY A 49 7.45 27.52 13.48
N LYS A 50 6.95 27.46 14.73
CA LYS A 50 7.59 28.13 15.89
C LYS A 50 8.68 27.29 16.54
N LYS A 51 8.62 25.96 16.42
CA LYS A 51 9.50 25.02 17.12
C LYS A 51 10.54 24.35 16.22
N HIS A 52 10.26 24.25 14.93
CA HIS A 52 11.08 23.53 13.97
C HIS A 52 11.58 24.43 12.85
N THR A 53 12.70 24.04 12.27
CA THR A 53 13.29 24.72 11.13
C THR A 53 12.48 24.49 9.87
N ALA A 54 12.55 25.45 8.93
CA ALA A 54 11.93 25.31 7.61
C ALA A 54 12.40 24.05 6.87
N ARG A 55 13.63 23.59 7.12
CA ARG A 55 14.21 22.37 6.54
C ARG A 55 13.50 21.10 7.04
N GLU A 56 13.22 21.00 8.35
CA GLU A 56 12.50 19.86 8.91
C GLU A 56 11.05 19.81 8.42
N ILE A 57 10.40 20.97 8.33
CA ILE A 57 9.04 21.11 7.80
C ILE A 57 8.99 20.67 6.34
N TYR A 58 9.96 21.10 5.55
CA TYR A 58 10.07 20.70 4.15
C TYR A 58 10.28 19.20 4.01
N ALA A 59 11.19 18.61 4.80
CA ALA A 59 11.48 17.18 4.76
C ALA A 59 10.22 16.32 5.05
N ILE A 60 9.44 16.68 6.07
CA ILE A 60 8.18 15.97 6.37
C ILE A 60 7.13 16.15 5.27
N THR A 61 7.05 17.35 4.70
CA THR A 61 6.10 17.63 3.60
C THR A 61 6.45 16.83 2.35
N GLU A 62 7.74 16.72 2.03
CA GLU A 62 8.25 15.88 0.94
C GLU A 62 7.96 14.40 1.21
N ASN A 63 8.26 13.91 2.41
CA ASN A 63 7.97 12.52 2.79
C ASN A 63 6.48 12.18 2.69
N LEU A 64 5.59 13.05 3.15
CA LEU A 64 4.13 12.88 3.02
C LEU A 64 3.68 12.85 1.55
N THR A 65 4.31 13.67 0.70
CA THR A 65 4.01 13.71 -0.74
C THR A 65 4.47 12.44 -1.44
N ILE A 66 5.68 11.96 -1.13
CA ILE A 66 6.22 10.71 -1.66
C ILE A 66 5.36 9.52 -1.20
N LEU A 67 4.98 9.50 0.08
CA LEU A 67 4.14 8.45 0.65
C LEU A 67 2.79 8.39 -0.08
N GLY A 68 2.11 9.52 -0.27
CA GLY A 68 0.84 9.56 -1.00
C GLY A 68 0.94 9.09 -2.47
N LYS A 69 2.01 9.49 -3.17
CA LYS A 69 2.27 9.04 -4.55
C LYS A 69 2.51 7.53 -4.62
N ARG A 70 3.32 6.98 -3.70
CA ARG A 70 3.57 5.53 -3.62
C ARG A 70 2.30 4.75 -3.31
N THR A 71 1.48 5.21 -2.36
CA THR A 71 0.19 4.58 -2.05
C THR A 71 -0.72 4.53 -3.28
N THR A 72 -0.78 5.62 -4.05
CA THR A 72 -1.58 5.68 -5.29
C THR A 72 -1.05 4.69 -6.33
N ALA A 73 0.26 4.64 -6.54
CA ALA A 73 0.86 3.69 -7.48
C ALA A 73 0.62 2.23 -7.09
N ILE A 74 0.72 1.89 -5.80
CA ILE A 74 0.41 0.55 -5.29
C ILE A 74 -1.06 0.23 -5.50
N LYS A 75 -1.98 1.18 -5.28
CA LYS A 75 -3.41 0.99 -5.56
C LYS A 75 -3.67 0.58 -7.01
N ASP A 76 -3.06 1.29 -7.95
CA ASP A 76 -3.18 0.98 -9.37
C ASP A 76 -2.63 -0.42 -9.70
N LEU A 77 -1.52 -0.82 -9.07
CA LEU A 77 -0.96 -2.16 -9.19
C LEU A 77 -1.88 -3.25 -8.63
N VAL A 78 -2.48 -3.03 -7.45
CA VAL A 78 -3.43 -3.98 -6.85
C VAL A 78 -4.66 -4.14 -7.75
N ILE A 79 -5.21 -3.05 -8.29
CA ILE A 79 -6.34 -3.08 -9.24
C ILE A 79 -5.98 -3.87 -10.49
N LYS A 80 -4.80 -3.61 -11.07
CA LYS A 80 -4.31 -4.32 -12.25
C LYS A 80 -4.16 -5.82 -11.97
N HIS A 81 -3.59 -6.17 -10.82
CA HIS A 81 -3.43 -7.57 -10.38
C HIS A 81 -4.79 -8.25 -10.19
N GLN A 82 -5.79 -7.53 -9.64
CA GLN A 82 -7.14 -8.03 -9.49
C GLN A 82 -7.79 -8.36 -10.84
N HIS A 83 -7.69 -7.44 -11.81
CA HIS A 83 -8.23 -7.66 -13.16
C HIS A 83 -7.55 -8.82 -13.87
N MET A 84 -6.26 -9.01 -13.67
CA MET A 84 -5.53 -10.17 -14.19
C MET A 84 -6.07 -11.48 -13.58
N LEU A 85 -6.22 -11.55 -12.25
CA LEU A 85 -6.81 -12.71 -11.57
C LEU A 85 -8.23 -13.02 -12.07
N GLU A 86 -9.06 -11.98 -12.24
CA GLU A 86 -10.41 -12.13 -12.79
C GLU A 86 -10.43 -12.60 -14.25
N GLY A 87 -9.40 -12.24 -15.04
CA GLY A 87 -9.20 -12.73 -16.40
C GLY A 87 -8.87 -14.22 -16.41
N ILE A 88 -7.89 -14.64 -15.60
CA ILE A 88 -7.48 -16.05 -15.49
C ILE A 88 -8.62 -16.93 -14.98
N LEU A 89 -9.44 -16.44 -14.04
CA LEU A 89 -10.62 -17.17 -13.57
C LEU A 89 -11.68 -17.37 -14.66
N LYS A 90 -11.67 -16.57 -15.73
CA LYS A 90 -12.64 -16.64 -16.85
C LYS A 90 -12.11 -17.39 -18.07
N THR A 91 -10.80 -17.41 -18.28
CA THR A 91 -10.14 -18.11 -19.37
C THR A 91 -9.16 -19.11 -18.77
N GLU A 92 -9.39 -20.42 -18.95
CA GLU A 92 -8.61 -21.57 -18.44
C GLU A 92 -7.15 -21.64 -18.96
N ASP A 93 -6.48 -20.50 -19.11
CA ASP A 93 -5.14 -20.42 -19.69
C ASP A 93 -4.08 -20.61 -18.60
N LEU A 94 -3.59 -21.85 -18.50
CA LEU A 94 -2.64 -22.33 -17.50
C LEU A 94 -1.21 -21.76 -17.64
N SER A 95 -0.90 -21.03 -18.73
CA SER A 95 0.44 -20.45 -18.95
C SER A 95 0.78 -19.29 -18.00
N VAL A 96 -0.17 -18.87 -17.15
CA VAL A 96 -0.07 -17.63 -16.35
C VAL A 96 0.53 -17.87 -14.95
N GLY A 97 0.63 -19.12 -14.49
CA GLY A 97 0.95 -19.44 -13.08
C GLY A 97 2.27 -18.89 -12.54
N MET A 98 3.35 -18.91 -13.32
CA MET A 98 4.68 -18.52 -12.82
C MET A 98 4.87 -16.98 -12.75
N ASN A 99 4.37 -16.25 -13.76
CA ASN A 99 4.38 -14.78 -13.74
C ASN A 99 3.45 -14.23 -12.64
N LEU A 100 2.33 -14.92 -12.37
CA LEU A 100 1.38 -14.54 -11.33
C LEU A 100 2.00 -14.55 -9.93
N ILE A 101 2.77 -15.60 -9.61
CA ILE A 101 3.42 -15.75 -8.29
C ILE A 101 4.50 -14.68 -8.08
N GLU A 102 5.28 -14.38 -9.12
CA GLU A 102 6.31 -13.34 -9.06
C GLU A 102 5.71 -11.95 -8.89
N GLU A 103 4.67 -11.60 -9.67
CA GLU A 103 3.96 -10.33 -9.52
C GLU A 103 3.29 -10.21 -8.15
N HIS A 104 2.68 -11.28 -7.65
CA HIS A 104 2.06 -11.31 -6.33
C HIS A 104 3.09 -11.12 -5.21
N SER A 105 4.24 -11.80 -5.29
CA SER A 105 5.32 -11.67 -4.30
C SER A 105 5.91 -10.26 -4.30
N LYS A 106 6.09 -9.66 -5.48
CA LYS A 106 6.56 -8.28 -5.61
C LYS A 106 5.56 -7.29 -5.00
N LEU A 107 4.27 -7.44 -5.31
CA LEU A 107 3.22 -6.58 -4.77
C LEU A 107 3.11 -6.71 -3.24
N THR A 108 3.28 -7.93 -2.71
CA THR A 108 3.38 -8.16 -1.26
C THR A 108 4.53 -7.37 -0.63
N ALA A 109 5.71 -7.40 -1.25
CA ALA A 109 6.87 -6.66 -0.77
C ALA A 109 6.63 -5.15 -0.80
N ASP A 110 6.07 -4.63 -1.91
CA ASP A 110 5.78 -3.20 -2.08
C ASP A 110 4.77 -2.68 -1.04
N ILE A 111 3.71 -3.46 -0.75
CA ILE A 111 2.72 -3.12 0.28
C ILE A 111 3.34 -3.11 1.67
N ASN A 112 4.16 -4.11 1.99
CA ASN A 112 4.83 -4.19 3.29
C ASN A 112 5.83 -3.04 3.49
N GLU A 113 6.61 -2.69 2.45
CA GLU A 113 7.50 -1.53 2.49
C GLU A 113 6.69 -0.25 2.73
N GLN A 114 5.56 -0.09 2.06
CA GLN A 114 4.71 1.09 2.22
C GLN A 114 4.09 1.19 3.62
N LEU A 115 3.67 0.06 4.22
CA LEU A 115 3.18 0.01 5.60
C LEU A 115 4.27 0.44 6.59
N LEU A 116 5.51 -0.02 6.39
CA LEU A 116 6.65 0.39 7.22
C LEU A 116 6.98 1.87 7.04
N ALA A 117 7.02 2.36 5.80
CA ALA A 117 7.26 3.77 5.50
C ALA A 117 6.19 4.67 6.14
N ASN A 118 4.92 4.27 6.10
CA ASN A 118 3.86 5.01 6.76
C ASN A 118 4.08 5.07 8.28
N ARG A 119 4.42 3.95 8.94
CA ARG A 119 4.71 3.94 10.38
C ARG A 119 5.85 4.88 10.77
N ILE A 120 6.90 4.95 9.95
CA ILE A 120 8.02 5.87 10.18
C ILE A 120 7.53 7.32 10.07
N VAL A 121 6.86 7.68 8.98
CA VAL A 121 6.32 9.03 8.77
C VAL A 121 5.34 9.43 9.87
N LYS A 122 4.50 8.49 10.34
CA LYS A 122 3.60 8.68 11.48
C LYS A 122 4.38 9.06 12.73
N SER A 123 5.39 8.27 13.08
CA SER A 123 6.22 8.52 14.26
C SER A 123 6.88 9.89 14.20
N ASP A 124 7.47 10.24 13.05
CA ASP A 124 8.13 11.54 12.85
C ASP A 124 7.14 12.70 12.93
N LEU A 125 5.95 12.55 12.33
CA LEU A 125 4.88 13.53 12.39
C LEU A 125 4.41 13.77 13.83
N PHE A 126 4.18 12.70 14.59
CA PHE A 126 3.75 12.81 15.99
C PHE A 126 4.79 13.50 16.87
N ARG A 127 6.07 13.13 16.72
CA ARG A 127 7.18 13.81 17.42
C ARG A 127 7.19 15.31 17.11
N MET A 128 7.00 15.69 15.85
CA MET A 128 7.00 17.09 15.43
C MET A 128 5.76 17.87 15.89
N VAL A 129 4.60 17.23 15.92
CA VAL A 129 3.33 17.86 16.32
C VAL A 129 3.20 17.98 17.84
N GLU A 130 3.59 16.96 18.59
CA GLU A 130 3.47 16.92 20.05
C GLU A 130 4.71 17.49 20.76
N GLY A 131 5.86 17.50 20.09
CA GLY A 131 7.13 17.96 20.67
C GLY A 131 7.66 17.02 21.75
N VAL A 132 7.41 15.71 21.59
CA VAL A 132 7.89 14.65 22.49
C VAL A 132 9.17 14.08 21.87
N ASP A 133 10.31 14.32 22.52
CA ASP A 133 11.60 13.65 22.24
C ASP A 133 11.62 12.24 22.83
#